data_AF-A0AAV9MU98-F1
#
_entry.id   AF-A0AAV9MU98-F1
#
_cell.length_a   1.000
_cell.length_b   1.000
_cell.length_c   1.000
_cell.angle_alpha   90.00
_cell.angle_beta   90.00
_cell.angle_gamma   90.00
#
_symmetry.space_group_name_H-M   'P 1'
#
loop_
_entity.id
_entity.type
_entity.pdbx_description
1 polymer ?
#
loop_
_entity_poly.entity_id
_entity_poly.type
_entity_poly.pdbx_seq_one_letter_code
_entity_poly.pdbx_strand_id
1 'polypeptide(L)'
;MIFNTYHLGCAEWVRDNVYAAYVHLRAAKFMVDSSGGLEALDQPFAELLVLGDGFVAAELQKKPLFSHQELQRVDEEPVEEYGLYYLRKLLTGSVPAGAGFLLSSQHSIVPPSLRSIVMDLAVGVSIMNSYFQTRMDQVAPVAVVHWVFRRTLINRHCLLNLEFEELRSEALRLALIMWTLRTTGAGRKRTSRSMAPYLREILVIISQAFWNGHEEIKAWILTIGAISAAPNSNENKWFIRELSSQFFYGIRDSTIVLQGLLARAGRFLMLEATERETLEDLSHVIVAASTSPRGGKW
;
A
#
# COMPACT_ATOMS: atom_id res chain seq x y z
N MET A 1 1.84 31.76 -2.95
CA MET A 1 1.48 31.36 -4.35
C MET A 1 1.51 29.84 -4.53
N ILE A 2 2.53 29.14 -4.02
CA ILE A 2 2.65 27.66 -4.05
C ILE A 2 1.40 26.99 -3.47
N PHE A 3 0.99 27.39 -2.27
CA PHE A 3 -0.21 26.87 -1.58
C PHE A 3 -1.48 26.96 -2.43
N ASN A 4 -1.79 28.16 -2.96
CA ASN A 4 -2.98 28.35 -3.81
C ASN A 4 -2.94 27.47 -5.07
N THR A 5 -1.77 27.34 -5.70
CA THR A 5 -1.62 26.53 -6.92
C THR A 5 -1.81 25.04 -6.60
N TYR A 6 -1.26 24.57 -5.49
CA TYR A 6 -1.50 23.21 -5.00
C TYR A 6 -3.00 22.95 -4.76
N HIS A 7 -3.69 23.88 -4.08
CA HIS A 7 -5.12 23.73 -3.82
C HIS A 7 -5.99 23.77 -5.07
N LEU A 8 -5.61 24.52 -6.11
CA LEU A 8 -6.26 24.41 -7.43
C LEU A 8 -6.06 23.00 -8.02
N GLY A 9 -4.86 22.43 -7.89
CA GLY A 9 -4.60 21.04 -8.26
C GLY A 9 -5.48 20.05 -7.50
N CYS A 10 -5.65 20.22 -6.18
CA CYS A 10 -6.57 19.42 -5.38
C CYS A 10 -8.02 19.58 -5.84
N ALA A 11 -8.45 20.79 -6.20
CA ALA A 11 -9.80 21.06 -6.68
C ALA A 11 -10.08 20.34 -8.01
N GLU A 12 -9.14 20.43 -8.96
CA GLU A 12 -9.22 19.67 -10.22
C GLU A 12 -9.22 18.16 -9.97
N TRP A 13 -8.38 17.70 -9.04
CA TRP A 13 -8.33 16.30 -8.66
C TRP A 13 -9.70 15.86 -8.15
N VAL A 14 -10.31 16.55 -7.17
CA VAL A 14 -11.65 16.25 -6.65
C VAL A 14 -12.74 16.23 -7.73
N ARG A 15 -12.59 17.00 -8.82
CA ARG A 15 -13.49 17.03 -9.98
C ARG A 15 -13.22 15.92 -11.01
N ASP A 16 -12.43 14.91 -10.64
CA ASP A 16 -11.97 13.81 -11.49
C ASP A 16 -11.12 14.26 -12.71
N ASN A 17 -10.56 15.47 -12.67
CA ASN A 17 -9.66 15.99 -13.70
C ASN A 17 -8.18 15.81 -13.31
N VAL A 18 -7.74 14.55 -13.27
CA VAL A 18 -6.40 14.16 -12.79
C VAL A 18 -5.27 14.79 -13.62
N TYR A 19 -5.48 15.00 -14.92
CA TYR A 19 -4.50 15.66 -15.79
C TYR A 19 -4.33 17.14 -15.47
N ALA A 20 -5.42 17.89 -15.22
CA ALA A 20 -5.30 19.29 -14.80
C ALA A 20 -4.70 19.40 -13.39
N ALA A 21 -5.06 18.48 -12.48
CA ALA A 21 -4.42 18.37 -11.17
C ALA A 21 -2.90 18.23 -11.30
N TYR A 22 -2.44 17.35 -12.19
CA TYR A 22 -1.02 17.16 -12.49
C TYR A 22 -0.34 18.41 -13.04
N VAL A 23 -1.01 19.18 -13.91
CA VAL A 23 -0.49 20.45 -14.43
C VAL A 23 -0.28 21.46 -13.31
N HIS A 24 -1.25 21.59 -12.39
CA HIS A 24 -1.13 22.46 -11.23
C HIS A 24 -0.02 22.00 -10.27
N LEU A 25 0.10 20.69 -10.03
CA LEU A 25 1.19 20.14 -9.21
C LEU A 25 2.56 20.39 -9.84
N ARG A 26 2.70 20.29 -11.18
CA ARG A 26 3.94 20.63 -11.87
C ARG A 26 4.29 22.11 -11.72
N ALA A 27 3.30 23.00 -11.79
CA ALA A 27 3.51 24.42 -11.52
C ALA A 27 3.91 24.67 -10.06
N ALA A 28 3.29 23.96 -9.10
CA ALA A 28 3.68 24.01 -7.69
C ALA A 28 5.13 23.55 -7.49
N LYS A 29 5.52 22.40 -8.05
CA LYS A 29 6.90 21.88 -8.03
C LYS A 29 7.90 22.92 -8.54
N PHE A 30 7.63 23.51 -9.70
CA PHE A 30 8.50 24.54 -10.29
C PHE A 30 8.74 25.72 -9.34
N MET A 31 7.68 26.20 -8.66
CA MET A 31 7.81 27.28 -7.69
C MET A 31 8.54 26.84 -6.41
N VAL A 32 8.35 25.60 -5.95
CA VAL A 32 9.09 25.02 -4.82
C VAL A 32 10.59 24.97 -5.14
N ASP A 33 10.95 24.47 -6.32
CA ASP A 33 12.34 24.37 -6.76
C ASP A 33 12.99 25.75 -6.85
N SER A 34 12.24 26.73 -7.38
CA SER A 34 12.69 28.12 -7.45
C SER A 34 12.86 28.78 -6.07
N SER A 35 12.23 28.23 -5.03
CA SER A 35 12.29 28.75 -3.65
C SER A 35 13.37 28.09 -2.80
N GLY A 36 14.16 27.15 -3.36
CA GLY A 36 15.16 26.38 -2.63
C GLY A 36 14.73 24.95 -2.27
N GLY A 37 13.68 24.43 -2.91
CA GLY A 37 13.22 23.05 -2.72
C GLY A 37 12.28 22.87 -1.52
N LEU A 38 11.97 21.60 -1.19
CA LEU A 38 11.04 21.26 -0.09
C LEU A 38 11.55 21.73 1.28
N GLU A 39 12.86 21.87 1.46
CA GLU A 39 13.47 22.34 2.71
C GLU A 39 13.15 23.80 3.02
N ALA A 40 12.87 24.61 2.00
CA ALA A 40 12.49 26.01 2.15
C ALA A 40 11.03 26.21 2.58
N LEU A 41 10.25 25.12 2.71
CA LEU A 41 8.84 25.16 3.10
C LEU A 41 8.64 24.67 4.53
N ASP A 42 7.56 25.14 5.16
CA ASP A 42 7.07 24.56 6.40
C ASP A 42 6.79 23.07 6.21
N GLN A 43 7.28 22.25 7.14
CA GLN A 43 7.27 20.79 7.00
C GLN A 43 5.87 20.21 6.74
N PRO A 44 4.80 20.61 7.45
CA PRO A 44 3.44 20.11 7.16
C PRO A 44 2.99 20.41 5.73
N PHE A 45 3.42 21.55 5.17
CA PHE A 45 3.07 21.93 3.80
C PHE A 45 3.89 21.15 2.77
N ALA A 46 5.18 20.93 3.02
CA ALA A 46 6.01 20.05 2.21
C ALA A 46 5.44 18.62 2.14
N GLU A 47 5.06 18.06 3.30
CA GLU A 47 4.45 16.72 3.38
C GLU A 47 3.11 16.65 2.64
N LEU A 48 2.30 17.70 2.74
CA LEU A 48 1.02 17.78 2.03
C LEU A 48 1.20 17.80 0.51
N LEU A 49 2.16 18.58 0.00
CA LEU A 49 2.50 18.63 -1.43
C LEU A 49 2.90 17.25 -1.96
N VAL A 50 3.79 16.58 -1.24
CA VAL A 50 4.34 15.27 -1.59
C VAL A 50 3.27 14.18 -1.53
N LEU A 51 2.37 14.27 -0.54
CA LEU A 51 1.22 13.39 -0.44
C LEU A 51 0.29 13.54 -1.65
N GLY A 52 -0.03 14.78 -2.03
CA GLY A 52 -0.87 15.06 -3.20
C GLY A 52 -0.23 14.61 -4.53
N ASP A 53 1.06 14.86 -4.69
CA ASP A 53 1.86 14.37 -5.83
C ASP A 53 1.81 12.84 -5.93
N GLY A 54 2.01 12.14 -4.81
CA GLY A 54 1.93 10.69 -4.75
C GLY A 54 0.55 10.13 -5.16
N PHE A 55 -0.55 10.81 -4.81
CA PHE A 55 -1.89 10.41 -5.27
C PHE A 55 -2.05 10.58 -6.78
N VAL A 56 -1.74 11.76 -7.31
CA VAL A 56 -1.92 12.05 -8.74
C VAL A 56 -0.99 11.18 -9.60
N ALA A 57 0.25 10.99 -9.17
CA ALA A 57 1.21 10.10 -9.83
C ALA A 57 0.69 8.66 -9.91
N ALA A 58 0.12 8.14 -8.81
CA ALA A 58 -0.45 6.81 -8.77
C ALA A 58 -1.68 6.65 -9.71
N GLU A 59 -2.58 7.63 -9.76
CA GLU A 59 -3.76 7.58 -10.66
C GLU A 59 -3.35 7.65 -12.14
N LEU A 60 -2.31 8.40 -12.46
CA LEU A 60 -1.79 8.55 -13.83
C LEU A 60 -0.78 7.47 -14.24
N GLN A 61 -0.39 6.58 -13.32
CA GLN A 61 0.74 5.66 -13.50
C GLN A 61 2.02 6.37 -13.96
N LYS A 62 2.32 7.51 -13.35
CA LYS A 62 3.52 8.29 -13.63
C LYS A 62 4.44 8.30 -12.41
N LYS A 63 5.70 8.61 -12.67
CA LYS A 63 6.65 8.93 -11.60
C LYS A 63 6.17 10.20 -10.87
N PRO A 64 6.34 10.26 -9.54
CA PRO A 64 6.07 11.48 -8.79
C PRO A 64 6.95 12.63 -9.27
N LEU A 65 6.46 13.86 -9.13
CA LEU A 65 7.22 15.08 -9.43
C LEU A 65 8.33 15.30 -8.42
N PHE A 66 8.10 14.98 -7.15
CA PHE A 66 9.12 15.02 -6.11
C PHE A 66 9.83 13.67 -6.01
N SER A 67 11.16 13.68 -6.01
CA SER A 67 11.92 12.45 -5.79
C SER A 67 11.88 12.04 -4.32
N HIS A 68 12.04 10.74 -4.05
CA HIS A 68 12.16 10.23 -2.69
C HIS A 68 13.41 10.76 -1.96
N GLN A 69 14.43 11.22 -2.69
CA GLN A 69 15.65 11.82 -2.13
C GLN A 69 15.38 13.20 -1.55
N GLU A 70 14.54 14.01 -2.22
CA GLU A 70 14.09 15.32 -1.72
C GLU A 70 13.27 15.22 -0.42
N LEU A 71 12.87 14.01 -0.03
CA LEU A 71 12.08 13.74 1.19
C LEU A 71 12.93 13.31 2.39
N GLN A 72 14.17 12.87 2.16
CA GLN A 72 15.06 12.39 3.20
C GLN A 72 15.75 13.59 3.87
N ARG A 73 15.28 13.97 5.06
CA ARG A 73 16.01 14.93 5.92
C ARG A 73 17.05 14.17 6.73
N VAL A 74 18.22 14.77 6.92
CA VAL A 74 19.37 14.17 7.63
C VAL A 74 19.13 14.07 9.16
N ASP A 75 18.21 14.86 9.73
CA ASP A 75 18.06 15.01 11.18
C ASP A 75 16.76 14.39 11.74
N GLU A 76 16.65 13.06 11.80
CA GLU A 76 15.50 12.33 12.42
C GLU A 76 15.88 11.52 13.69
N GLU A 77 16.91 11.97 14.42
CA GLU A 77 17.36 11.37 15.68
C GLU A 77 16.48 11.84 16.85
N PRO A 78 15.36 11.14 17.16
CA PRO A 78 15.45 10.06 18.15
C PRO A 78 14.59 8.82 17.83
N VAL A 79 13.81 8.81 16.76
CA VAL A 79 12.95 7.66 16.39
C VAL A 79 13.73 6.62 15.59
N GLU A 80 14.93 6.96 15.11
CA GLU A 80 15.87 6.04 14.49
C GLU A 80 16.29 4.90 15.43
N GLU A 81 16.41 5.13 16.74
CA GLU A 81 16.74 4.06 17.70
C GLU A 81 15.61 3.00 17.76
N TYR A 82 14.35 3.44 17.75
CA TYR A 82 13.19 2.54 17.66
C TYR A 82 13.16 1.80 16.32
N GLY A 83 13.43 2.51 15.21
CA GLY A 83 13.55 1.91 13.88
C GLY A 83 14.62 0.82 13.83
N LEU A 84 15.83 1.11 14.35
CA LEU A 84 16.96 0.19 14.43
C LEU A 84 16.65 -1.01 15.32
N TYR A 85 15.95 -0.81 16.45
CA TYR A 85 15.52 -1.90 17.32
C TYR A 85 14.61 -2.91 16.60
N TYR A 86 13.58 -2.41 15.91
CA TYR A 86 12.66 -3.28 15.16
C TYR A 86 13.30 -3.87 13.91
N LEU A 87 14.20 -3.15 13.25
CA LEU A 87 14.99 -3.67 12.14
C LEU A 87 15.85 -4.85 12.60
N ARG A 88 16.56 -4.72 13.73
CA ARG A 88 17.33 -5.83 14.32
C ARG A 88 16.43 -7.04 14.61
N LYS A 89 15.27 -6.82 15.23
CA LYS A 89 14.30 -7.89 15.48
C LYS A 89 13.78 -8.58 14.22
N LEU A 90 13.58 -7.81 13.15
CA LEU A 90 13.14 -8.35 11.86
C LEU A 90 14.25 -9.21 11.24
N LEU A 91 15.50 -8.74 11.29
CA LEU A 91 16.66 -9.49 10.80
C LEU A 91 16.95 -10.76 11.63
N THR A 92 16.61 -10.78 12.92
CA THR A 92 16.70 -11.98 13.76
C THR A 92 15.47 -12.90 13.67
N GLY A 93 14.48 -12.56 12.84
CA GLY A 93 13.24 -13.33 12.70
C GLY A 93 12.30 -13.26 13.93
N SER A 94 12.53 -12.31 14.83
CA SER A 94 11.76 -12.14 16.06
C SER A 94 10.44 -11.38 15.87
N VAL A 95 10.19 -10.84 14.67
CA VAL A 95 8.96 -10.14 14.32
C VAL A 95 8.41 -10.70 13.00
N PRO A 96 7.12 -11.09 12.95
CA PRO A 96 6.55 -11.76 11.79
C PRO A 96 6.13 -10.82 10.66
N ALA A 97 6.01 -9.51 10.94
CA ALA A 97 5.53 -8.53 9.96
C ALA A 97 6.42 -8.50 8.71
N GLY A 98 5.81 -8.68 7.54
CA GLY A 98 6.51 -8.70 6.25
C GLY A 98 7.44 -9.90 6.02
N ALA A 99 7.61 -10.81 6.98
CA ALA A 99 8.52 -11.95 6.86
C ALA A 99 8.19 -12.86 5.66
N GLY A 100 6.90 -12.97 5.30
CA GLY A 100 6.45 -13.73 4.14
C GLY A 100 7.04 -13.25 2.81
N PHE A 101 7.42 -11.97 2.69
CA PHE A 101 8.10 -11.43 1.50
C PHE A 101 9.61 -11.68 1.49
N LEU A 102 10.20 -11.95 2.66
CA LEU A 102 11.65 -11.96 2.86
C LEU A 102 12.24 -13.37 2.87
N LEU A 103 11.43 -14.40 2.63
CA LEU A 103 11.90 -15.77 2.49
C LEU A 103 12.76 -15.93 1.23
N SER A 104 13.80 -16.76 1.30
CA SER A 104 14.70 -17.04 0.17
C SER A 104 13.96 -17.57 -1.07
N SER A 105 12.84 -18.28 -0.86
CA SER A 105 11.98 -18.78 -1.94
C SER A 105 11.29 -17.66 -2.73
N GLN A 106 11.19 -16.44 -2.19
CA GLN A 106 10.50 -15.31 -2.81
C GLN A 106 11.45 -14.36 -3.55
N HIS A 107 12.76 -14.65 -3.57
CA HIS A 107 13.77 -13.77 -4.20
C HIS A 107 13.53 -13.49 -5.68
N SER A 108 12.86 -14.40 -6.39
CA SER A 108 12.51 -14.25 -7.81
C SER A 108 11.43 -13.19 -8.07
N ILE A 109 10.57 -12.90 -7.08
CA ILE A 109 9.46 -11.94 -7.19
C ILE A 109 9.60 -10.73 -6.26
N VAL A 110 10.56 -10.79 -5.33
CA VAL A 110 10.94 -9.69 -4.44
C VAL A 110 12.41 -9.34 -4.71
N PRO A 111 12.69 -8.58 -5.77
CA PRO A 111 14.04 -8.15 -6.11
C PRO A 111 14.63 -7.24 -5.01
N PRO A 112 15.95 -7.03 -4.98
CA PRO A 112 16.62 -6.30 -3.89
C PRO A 112 16.03 -4.91 -3.61
N SER A 113 15.69 -4.16 -4.66
CA SER A 113 15.06 -2.83 -4.52
C SER A 113 13.73 -2.91 -3.77
N LEU A 114 12.86 -3.85 -4.15
CA LEU A 114 11.57 -4.06 -3.50
C LEU A 114 11.73 -4.59 -2.06
N ARG A 115 12.72 -5.46 -1.85
CA ARG A 115 13.04 -6.02 -0.53
C ARG A 115 13.41 -4.95 0.48
N SER A 116 14.22 -3.97 0.07
CA SER A 116 14.61 -2.85 0.95
C SER A 116 13.39 -2.06 1.43
N ILE A 117 12.44 -1.78 0.52
CA ILE A 117 11.20 -1.08 0.82
C ILE A 117 10.31 -1.93 1.74
N VAL A 118 10.17 -3.23 1.46
CA VAL A 118 9.37 -4.13 2.29
C VAL A 118 9.91 -4.21 3.72
N MET A 119 11.23 -4.29 3.89
CA MET A 119 11.84 -4.27 5.23
C MET A 119 11.51 -2.98 5.98
N ASP A 120 11.59 -1.83 5.31
CA ASP A 120 11.29 -0.55 5.95
C ASP A 120 9.81 -0.41 6.32
N LEU A 121 8.90 -0.82 5.42
CA LEU A 121 7.47 -0.86 5.71
C LEU A 121 7.16 -1.85 6.85
N ALA A 122 7.85 -2.98 6.91
CA ALA A 122 7.68 -3.96 7.98
C ALA A 122 8.11 -3.40 9.34
N VAL A 123 9.18 -2.61 9.40
CA VAL A 123 9.58 -1.89 10.62
C VAL A 123 8.47 -0.94 11.07
N GLY A 124 7.91 -0.13 10.16
CA GLY A 124 6.80 0.77 10.46
C GLY A 124 5.55 0.03 10.99
N VAL A 125 5.17 -1.07 10.34
CA VAL A 125 4.05 -1.93 10.79
C VAL A 125 4.32 -2.53 12.17
N SER A 126 5.54 -2.98 12.42
CA SER A 126 5.94 -3.59 13.70
C SER A 126 5.85 -2.59 14.84
N ILE A 127 6.32 -1.37 14.62
CA ILE A 127 6.19 -0.26 15.56
C ILE A 127 4.70 -0.02 15.85
N MET A 128 3.88 0.20 14.82
CA MET A 128 2.45 0.46 15.01
C MET A 128 1.72 -0.68 15.74
N ASN A 129 1.96 -1.94 15.34
CA ASN A 129 1.38 -3.11 16.00
C ASN A 129 1.78 -3.20 17.48
N SER A 130 3.05 -2.91 17.81
CA SER A 130 3.50 -2.92 19.20
C SER A 130 2.76 -1.90 20.08
N TYR A 131 2.48 -0.71 19.54
CA TYR A 131 1.71 0.32 20.24
C TYR A 131 0.26 -0.11 20.45
N PHE A 132 -0.40 -0.64 19.41
CA PHE A 132 -1.79 -1.10 19.52
C PHE A 132 -1.96 -2.31 20.45
N GLN A 133 -0.94 -3.17 20.58
CA GLN A 133 -0.99 -4.35 21.44
C GLN A 133 -0.69 -4.06 22.91
N THR A 134 0.25 -3.16 23.22
CA THR A 134 0.69 -2.93 24.61
C THR A 134 -0.13 -1.87 25.34
N ARG A 135 -0.87 -1.01 24.63
CA ARG A 135 -1.57 0.14 25.23
C ARG A 135 -2.88 0.43 24.54
N MET A 136 -3.87 -0.47 24.65
CA MET A 136 -5.20 -0.27 24.06
C MET A 136 -5.88 1.05 24.48
N ASP A 137 -5.45 1.65 25.60
CA ASP A 137 -6.03 2.88 26.16
C ASP A 137 -5.17 4.14 25.92
N GLN A 138 -4.00 4.04 25.27
CA GLN A 138 -3.14 5.20 25.02
C GLN A 138 -2.90 5.42 23.53
N VAL A 139 -3.13 6.66 23.09
CA VAL A 139 -2.80 7.12 21.74
C VAL A 139 -1.29 7.03 21.56
N ALA A 140 -0.84 6.43 20.45
CA ALA A 140 0.59 6.37 20.12
C ALA A 140 1.19 7.80 20.09
N PRO A 141 2.43 8.01 20.56
CA PRO A 141 3.05 9.32 20.56
C PRO A 141 3.02 9.95 19.16
N VAL A 142 2.62 11.22 19.08
CA VAL A 142 2.49 11.94 17.79
C VAL A 142 3.77 11.84 16.96
N ALA A 143 4.93 11.95 17.60
CA ALA A 143 6.24 11.83 16.94
C ALA A 143 6.45 10.45 16.26
N VAL A 144 5.97 9.36 16.87
CA VAL A 144 6.09 8.01 16.30
C VAL A 144 5.14 7.84 15.11
N VAL A 145 3.89 8.27 15.28
CA VAL A 145 2.90 8.22 14.19
C VAL A 145 3.37 9.06 13.00
N HIS A 146 3.93 10.24 13.27
CA HIS A 146 4.50 11.11 12.25
C HIS A 146 5.71 10.49 11.56
N TRP A 147 6.63 9.87 12.31
CA TRP A 147 7.76 9.16 11.74
C TRP A 147 7.32 8.00 10.82
N VAL A 148 6.40 7.14 11.28
CA VAL A 148 5.86 6.04 10.46
C VAL A 148 5.16 6.58 9.22
N PHE A 149 4.40 7.68 9.36
CA PHE A 149 3.76 8.36 8.23
C PHE A 149 4.79 8.83 7.20
N ARG A 150 5.85 9.53 7.63
CA ARG A 150 6.90 10.01 6.73
C ARG A 150 7.66 8.88 6.06
N ARG A 151 8.06 7.84 6.79
CA ARG A 151 8.69 6.64 6.20
C ARG A 151 7.79 5.98 5.16
N THR A 152 6.50 5.85 5.46
CA THR A 152 5.52 5.32 4.51
C THR A 152 5.40 6.20 3.25
N LEU A 153 5.42 7.52 3.42
CA LEU A 153 5.37 8.47 2.31
C LEU A 153 6.61 8.35 1.40
N ILE A 154 7.81 8.29 2.00
CA ILE A 154 9.07 8.07 1.28
C ILE A 154 9.02 6.75 0.52
N ASN A 155 8.65 5.64 1.19
CA ASN A 155 8.55 4.33 0.54
C ASN A 155 7.54 4.30 -0.60
N ARG A 156 6.41 4.99 -0.45
CA ARG A 156 5.43 5.10 -1.54
C ARG A 156 6.04 5.79 -2.76
N HIS A 157 6.77 6.90 -2.55
CA HIS A 157 7.48 7.60 -3.62
C HIS A 157 8.59 6.75 -4.24
N CYS A 158 9.30 5.94 -3.45
CA CYS A 158 10.23 4.94 -3.96
C CYS A 158 9.51 3.93 -4.86
N LEU A 159 8.40 3.34 -4.37
CA LEU A 159 7.61 2.37 -5.13
C LEU A 159 7.07 2.95 -6.44
N LEU A 160 6.60 4.19 -6.43
CA LEU A 160 6.10 4.88 -7.63
C LEU A 160 7.19 5.20 -8.66
N ASN A 161 8.46 5.30 -8.23
CA ASN A 161 9.61 5.50 -9.10
C ASN A 161 10.20 4.20 -9.66
N LEU A 162 9.88 3.05 -9.05
CA LEU A 162 10.30 1.74 -9.51
C LEU A 162 9.42 1.24 -10.66
N GLU A 163 10.05 0.53 -11.59
CA GLU A 163 9.41 -0.19 -12.69
C GLU A 163 10.07 -1.57 -12.78
N PHE A 164 9.28 -2.61 -13.02
CA PHE A 164 9.78 -3.98 -13.16
C PHE A 164 9.32 -4.57 -14.50
N GLU A 165 10.26 -5.17 -15.24
CA GLU A 165 9.93 -5.97 -16.43
C GLU A 165 9.17 -7.26 -16.04
N GLU A 166 9.48 -7.79 -14.86
CA GLU A 166 8.86 -9.00 -14.34
C GLU A 166 7.49 -8.69 -13.71
N LEU A 167 6.42 -9.18 -14.36
CA LEU A 167 5.04 -8.82 -14.02
C LEU A 167 4.61 -9.20 -12.60
N ARG A 168 5.21 -10.21 -11.97
CA ARG A 168 4.90 -10.59 -10.58
C ARG A 168 5.43 -9.56 -9.59
N SER A 169 6.69 -9.14 -9.76
CA SER A 169 7.26 -8.00 -9.03
C SER A 169 6.45 -6.72 -9.24
N GLU A 170 6.00 -6.48 -10.47
CA GLU A 170 5.17 -5.31 -10.80
C GLU A 170 3.80 -5.35 -10.12
N ALA A 171 3.12 -6.51 -10.13
CA ALA A 171 1.87 -6.71 -9.39
C ALA A 171 2.06 -6.49 -7.88
N LEU A 172 3.18 -7.00 -7.32
CA LEU A 172 3.51 -6.79 -5.92
C LEU A 172 3.79 -5.31 -5.62
N ARG A 173 4.54 -4.61 -6.48
CA ARG A 173 4.80 -3.16 -6.37
C ARG A 173 3.51 -2.36 -6.32
N LEU A 174 2.57 -2.62 -7.23
CA LEU A 174 1.27 -1.95 -7.24
C LEU A 174 0.45 -2.26 -5.99
N ALA A 175 0.43 -3.52 -5.55
CA ALA A 175 -0.25 -3.90 -4.31
C ALA A 175 0.36 -3.21 -3.08
N LEU A 176 1.69 -3.08 -3.01
CA LEU A 176 2.36 -2.32 -1.96
C LEU A 176 1.98 -0.84 -1.99
N ILE A 177 1.93 -0.20 -3.17
CA ILE A 177 1.45 1.19 -3.29
C ILE A 177 0.02 1.29 -2.76
N MET A 178 -0.88 0.44 -3.25
CA MET A 178 -2.28 0.39 -2.81
C MET A 178 -2.41 0.18 -1.30
N TRP A 179 -1.58 -0.68 -0.71
CA TRP A 179 -1.51 -0.88 0.73
C TRP A 179 -1.02 0.37 1.47
N THR A 180 0.08 1.01 1.04
CA THR A 180 0.56 2.25 1.68
C THR A 180 -0.46 3.37 1.59
N LEU A 181 -1.29 3.44 0.54
CA LEU A 181 -2.37 4.42 0.45
C LEU A 181 -3.38 4.21 1.59
N ARG A 182 -3.64 2.97 1.99
CA ARG A 182 -4.61 2.64 3.06
C ARG A 182 -4.13 3.08 4.43
N THR A 183 -2.83 3.17 4.70
CA THR A 183 -2.30 3.63 5.99
C THR A 183 -2.35 5.15 6.18
N THR A 184 -2.58 5.94 5.11
CA THR A 184 -2.74 7.40 5.17
C THR A 184 -4.20 7.82 5.05
N GLY A 185 -4.67 8.82 5.81
CA GLY A 185 -6.11 9.15 5.94
C GLY A 185 -6.85 9.57 4.66
N ALA A 186 -6.67 10.80 4.19
CA ALA A 186 -7.49 11.40 3.13
C ALA A 186 -7.09 10.94 1.72
N GLY A 187 -8.03 10.92 0.77
CA GLY A 187 -7.79 10.62 -0.65
C GLY A 187 -7.51 9.17 -1.03
N ARG A 188 -7.10 8.33 -0.06
CA ARG A 188 -6.73 6.92 -0.25
C ARG A 188 -7.71 6.07 -1.06
N LYS A 189 -9.00 6.14 -0.73
CA LYS A 189 -10.02 5.25 -1.30
C LYS A 189 -10.17 5.48 -2.79
N ARG A 190 -10.07 6.73 -3.24
CA ARG A 190 -10.20 7.07 -4.65
C ARG A 190 -9.02 6.55 -5.44
N THR A 191 -7.80 6.91 -5.03
CA THR A 191 -6.58 6.48 -5.73
C THR A 191 -6.48 4.96 -5.77
N SER A 192 -6.68 4.26 -4.64
CA SER A 192 -6.66 2.80 -4.61
C SER A 192 -7.72 2.17 -5.53
N ARG A 193 -8.91 2.76 -5.67
CA ARG A 193 -9.94 2.29 -6.61
C ARG A 193 -9.52 2.48 -8.06
N SER A 194 -8.92 3.62 -8.40
CA SER A 194 -8.40 3.88 -9.74
C SER A 194 -7.24 2.94 -10.12
N MET A 195 -6.49 2.46 -9.13
CA MET A 195 -5.38 1.54 -9.34
C MET A 195 -5.80 0.07 -9.51
N ALA A 196 -6.95 -0.32 -8.94
CA ALA A 196 -7.42 -1.70 -8.94
C ALA A 196 -7.60 -2.34 -10.34
N PRO A 197 -8.12 -1.63 -11.37
CA PRO A 197 -8.17 -2.14 -12.74
C PRO A 197 -6.79 -2.55 -13.28
N TYR A 198 -5.77 -1.71 -13.08
CA TYR A 198 -4.43 -1.99 -13.57
C TYR A 198 -3.77 -3.19 -12.89
N LEU A 199 -3.96 -3.32 -11.57
CA LEU A 199 -3.48 -4.50 -10.85
C LEU A 199 -4.16 -5.77 -11.40
N ARG A 200 -5.47 -5.73 -11.66
CA ARG A 200 -6.20 -6.84 -12.25
C ARG A 200 -5.66 -7.18 -13.65
N GLU A 201 -5.44 -6.19 -14.51
CA GLU A 201 -4.92 -6.40 -15.87
C GLU A 201 -3.59 -7.16 -15.86
N ILE A 202 -2.65 -6.75 -15.01
CA ILE A 202 -1.36 -7.45 -14.85
C ILE A 202 -1.57 -8.89 -14.37
N LEU A 203 -2.41 -9.10 -13.35
CA LEU A 203 -2.64 -10.43 -12.80
C LEU A 203 -3.34 -11.39 -13.77
N VAL A 204 -4.17 -10.88 -14.67
CA VAL A 204 -4.83 -11.68 -15.73
C VAL A 204 -3.80 -12.20 -16.75
N ILE A 205 -2.74 -11.44 -17.02
CA ILE A 205 -1.68 -11.82 -17.97
C ILE A 205 -0.79 -12.93 -17.40
N ILE A 206 -0.55 -12.93 -16.08
CA ILE A 206 0.35 -13.88 -15.44
C ILE A 206 -0.32 -15.26 -15.31
N SER A 207 0.20 -16.25 -16.02
CA SER A 207 -0.26 -17.65 -15.90
C SER A 207 -0.13 -18.17 -14.47
N GLN A 208 -1.09 -19.02 -14.05
CA GLN A 208 -1.11 -19.64 -12.72
C GLN A 208 0.20 -20.35 -12.38
N ALA A 209 0.84 -21.00 -13.35
CA ALA A 209 2.07 -21.76 -13.14
C ALA A 209 3.24 -20.88 -12.65
N PHE A 210 3.26 -19.58 -12.99
CA PHE A 210 4.27 -18.66 -12.50
C PHE A 210 4.08 -18.30 -11.01
N TRP A 211 2.94 -18.63 -10.41
CA TRP A 211 2.71 -18.42 -8.99
C TRP A 211 3.07 -19.63 -8.12
N ASN A 212 3.52 -20.73 -8.73
CA ASN A 212 3.94 -21.92 -7.99
C ASN A 212 5.09 -21.58 -7.04
N GLY A 213 4.93 -21.85 -5.74
CA GLY A 213 5.87 -21.47 -4.68
C GLY A 213 5.73 -20.02 -4.18
N HIS A 214 4.81 -19.24 -4.75
CA HIS A 214 4.54 -17.82 -4.46
C HIS A 214 3.06 -17.55 -4.19
N GLU A 215 2.28 -18.59 -3.90
CA GLU A 215 0.82 -18.55 -3.80
C GLU A 215 0.35 -17.62 -2.68
N GLU A 216 1.10 -17.58 -1.57
CA GLU A 216 0.78 -16.73 -0.43
C GLU A 216 0.96 -15.24 -0.75
N ILE A 217 1.98 -14.87 -1.55
CA ILE A 217 2.12 -13.48 -2.03
C ILE A 217 0.99 -13.15 -3.00
N LYS A 218 0.63 -14.07 -3.89
CA LYS A 218 -0.54 -13.88 -4.77
C LYS A 218 -1.82 -13.64 -3.96
N ALA A 219 -2.07 -14.46 -2.94
CA ALA A 219 -3.23 -14.31 -2.07
C ALA A 219 -3.25 -12.93 -1.38
N TRP A 220 -2.10 -12.47 -0.90
CA TRP A 220 -1.98 -11.13 -0.32
C TRP A 220 -2.28 -10.03 -1.35
N ILE A 221 -1.69 -10.11 -2.54
CA ILE A 221 -1.96 -9.16 -3.65
C ILE A 221 -3.46 -9.11 -3.98
N LEU A 222 -4.11 -10.27 -4.12
CA LEU A 222 -5.54 -10.35 -4.41
C LEU A 222 -6.38 -9.78 -3.26
N THR A 223 -5.96 -9.98 -2.01
CA THR A 223 -6.62 -9.39 -0.82
C THR A 223 -6.55 -7.87 -0.88
N ILE A 224 -5.36 -7.31 -1.14
CA ILE A 224 -5.20 -5.86 -1.32
C ILE A 224 -6.03 -5.33 -2.48
N GLY A 225 -6.10 -6.06 -3.60
CA GLY A 225 -6.95 -5.71 -4.74
C GLY A 225 -8.43 -5.68 -4.36
N ALA A 226 -8.93 -6.73 -3.69
CA ALA A 226 -10.33 -6.87 -3.30
C ALA A 226 -10.80 -5.72 -2.39
N ILE A 227 -10.02 -5.40 -1.36
CA ILE A 227 -10.36 -4.35 -0.37
C ILE A 227 -10.13 -2.93 -0.89
N SER A 228 -9.36 -2.78 -1.96
CA SER A 228 -9.06 -1.48 -2.59
C SER A 228 -10.03 -1.13 -3.72
N ALA A 229 -10.54 -2.13 -4.42
CA ALA A 229 -11.50 -1.95 -5.50
C ALA A 229 -12.81 -1.34 -4.99
N ALA A 230 -13.56 -0.68 -5.89
CA ALA A 230 -14.85 -0.12 -5.51
C ALA A 230 -15.82 -1.28 -5.17
N PRO A 231 -16.59 -1.21 -4.07
CA PRO A 231 -17.52 -2.27 -3.72
C PRO A 231 -18.46 -2.60 -4.89
N ASN A 232 -18.65 -3.89 -5.19
CA ASN A 232 -19.47 -4.39 -6.29
C ASN A 232 -19.00 -4.04 -7.71
N SER A 233 -17.85 -3.41 -7.89
CA SER A 233 -17.23 -3.23 -9.21
C SER A 233 -16.83 -4.56 -9.84
N ASN A 234 -16.58 -4.55 -11.16
CA ASN A 234 -16.08 -5.71 -11.88
C ASN A 234 -14.73 -6.19 -11.31
N GLU A 235 -13.87 -5.25 -10.94
CA GLU A 235 -12.57 -5.51 -10.33
C GLU A 235 -12.75 -6.20 -8.97
N ASN A 236 -13.59 -5.64 -8.10
CA ASN A 236 -13.87 -6.21 -6.78
C ASN A 236 -14.41 -7.65 -6.89
N LYS A 237 -15.40 -7.87 -7.76
CA LYS A 237 -15.97 -9.20 -8.01
C LYS A 237 -14.91 -10.17 -8.56
N TRP A 238 -14.04 -9.70 -9.44
CA TRP A 238 -12.95 -10.49 -10.00
C TRP A 238 -11.95 -10.92 -8.92
N PHE A 239 -11.43 -9.99 -8.11
CA PHE A 239 -10.49 -10.30 -7.03
C PHE A 239 -11.09 -11.30 -6.02
N ILE A 240 -12.35 -11.10 -5.62
CA ILE A 240 -13.05 -12.00 -4.69
C ILE A 240 -13.23 -13.40 -5.29
N ARG A 241 -13.57 -13.48 -6.57
CA ARG A 241 -13.69 -14.77 -7.27
C ARG A 241 -12.34 -15.50 -7.37
N GLU A 242 -11.25 -14.81 -7.64
CA GLU A 242 -9.92 -15.41 -7.67
C GLU A 242 -9.51 -15.89 -6.26
N LEU A 243 -9.76 -15.11 -5.20
CA LEU A 243 -9.55 -15.53 -3.81
C LEU A 243 -10.36 -16.77 -3.46
N SER A 244 -11.67 -16.74 -3.73
CA SER A 244 -12.59 -17.85 -3.49
C SER A 244 -12.16 -19.12 -4.23
N SER A 245 -11.88 -19.02 -5.53
CA SER A 245 -11.61 -20.20 -6.37
C SER A 245 -10.23 -20.82 -6.16
N GLN A 246 -9.21 -20.01 -5.83
CA GLN A 246 -7.83 -20.51 -5.71
C GLN A 246 -7.44 -20.84 -4.26
N PHE A 247 -7.98 -20.12 -3.27
CA PHE A 247 -7.49 -20.20 -1.88
C PHE A 247 -8.53 -20.65 -0.87
N PHE A 248 -9.82 -20.47 -1.16
CA PHE A 248 -10.91 -20.78 -0.24
C PHE A 248 -11.99 -21.66 -0.88
N TYR A 249 -11.60 -22.47 -1.86
CA TYR A 249 -12.54 -23.28 -2.64
C TYR A 249 -13.30 -24.26 -1.74
N GLY A 250 -14.62 -24.24 -1.82
CA GLY A 250 -15.50 -25.13 -1.05
C GLY A 250 -15.67 -24.76 0.43
N ILE A 251 -14.97 -23.73 0.93
CA ILE A 251 -15.13 -23.25 2.31
C ILE A 251 -16.42 -22.44 2.41
N ARG A 252 -17.31 -22.85 3.30
CA ARG A 252 -18.62 -22.22 3.54
C ARG A 252 -18.72 -21.48 4.87
N ASP A 253 -17.67 -21.53 5.68
CA ASP A 253 -17.61 -20.87 6.98
C ASP A 253 -16.73 -19.62 6.86
N SER A 254 -17.32 -18.45 7.09
CA SER A 254 -16.62 -17.16 7.04
C SER A 254 -15.55 -17.05 8.11
N THR A 255 -15.70 -17.75 9.24
CA THR A 255 -14.72 -17.79 10.34
C THR A 255 -13.42 -18.44 9.88
N ILE A 256 -13.49 -19.52 9.11
CA ILE A 256 -12.32 -20.21 8.55
C ILE A 256 -11.63 -19.33 7.52
N VAL A 257 -12.41 -18.67 6.66
CA VAL A 257 -11.86 -17.72 5.67
C VAL A 257 -11.16 -16.56 6.37
N LEU A 258 -11.79 -15.96 7.38
CA LEU A 258 -11.23 -14.88 8.19
C LEU A 258 -9.92 -15.31 8.86
N GLN A 259 -9.88 -16.47 9.51
CA GLN A 259 -8.65 -17.00 10.11
C GLN A 259 -7.54 -17.17 9.07
N GLY A 260 -7.88 -17.65 7.87
CA GLY A 260 -6.93 -17.73 6.76
C GLY A 260 -6.44 -16.37 6.24
N LEU A 261 -7.29 -15.34 6.25
CA LEU A 261 -6.91 -13.96 5.91
C LEU A 261 -6.03 -13.35 7.01
N LEU A 262 -6.38 -13.52 8.29
CA LEU A 262 -5.62 -13.02 9.44
C LEU A 262 -4.25 -13.69 9.58
N ALA A 263 -4.17 -15.01 9.34
CA ALA A 263 -2.90 -15.73 9.36
C ALA A 263 -1.92 -15.18 8.30
N ARG A 264 -2.44 -14.75 7.14
CA ARG A 264 -1.66 -14.07 6.10
C ARG A 264 -1.32 -12.65 6.49
N ALA A 265 -2.28 -11.91 7.02
CA ALA A 265 -2.08 -10.55 7.53
C ALA A 265 -0.89 -10.49 8.51
N GLY A 266 -0.79 -11.46 9.42
CA GLY A 266 0.30 -11.54 10.39
C GLY A 266 1.68 -11.87 9.80
N ARG A 267 1.75 -12.51 8.63
CA ARG A 267 3.01 -12.85 7.94
C ARG A 267 3.46 -11.80 6.92
N PHE A 268 2.52 -11.01 6.42
CA PHE A 268 2.78 -9.97 5.43
C PHE A 268 2.64 -8.58 6.07
N LEU A 269 2.44 -7.56 5.24
CA LEU A 269 2.22 -6.20 5.70
C LEU A 269 0.71 -5.99 5.87
N MET A 270 0.22 -6.08 7.11
CA MET A 270 -1.13 -5.68 7.51
C MET A 270 -1.14 -5.22 8.98
N LEU A 271 -2.00 -4.25 9.28
CA LEU A 271 -2.25 -3.72 10.63
C LEU A 271 -3.57 -4.31 11.13
N GLU A 272 -3.49 -5.49 11.77
CA GLU A 272 -4.67 -6.25 12.20
C GLU A 272 -5.69 -5.38 12.95
N ALA A 273 -5.23 -4.58 13.92
CA ALA A 273 -6.10 -3.72 14.72
C ALA A 273 -6.97 -2.75 13.89
N THR A 274 -6.48 -2.33 12.73
CA THR A 274 -7.18 -1.37 11.86
C THR A 274 -7.87 -2.00 10.65
N GLU A 275 -7.49 -3.23 10.30
CA GLU A 275 -7.94 -3.89 9.08
C GLU A 275 -8.85 -5.09 9.34
N ARG A 276 -8.99 -5.52 10.59
CA ARG A 276 -9.79 -6.68 11.00
C ARG A 276 -11.24 -6.60 10.51
N GLU A 277 -11.93 -5.49 10.74
CA GLU A 277 -13.31 -5.29 10.27
C GLU A 277 -13.41 -5.44 8.74
N THR A 278 -12.45 -4.89 8.01
CA THR A 278 -12.42 -5.02 6.54
C THR A 278 -12.17 -6.47 6.10
N LEU A 279 -11.34 -7.23 6.83
CA LEU A 279 -11.11 -8.65 6.56
C LEU A 279 -12.31 -9.53 6.95
N GLU A 280 -13.02 -9.17 8.01
CA GLU A 280 -14.28 -9.79 8.44
C GLU A 280 -15.33 -9.63 7.34
N ASP A 281 -15.57 -8.41 6.85
CA ASP A 281 -16.45 -8.14 5.72
C ASP A 281 -16.05 -8.94 4.47
N LEU A 282 -14.76 -8.91 4.12
CA LEU A 282 -14.26 -9.66 2.96
C LEU A 282 -14.51 -11.17 3.09
N SER A 283 -14.38 -11.73 4.30
CA SER A 283 -14.59 -13.15 4.55
C SER A 283 -16.03 -13.58 4.26
N HIS A 284 -17.01 -12.76 4.63
CA HIS A 284 -18.42 -12.99 4.34
C HIS A 284 -18.69 -12.95 2.83
N VAL A 285 -18.11 -11.97 2.13
CA VAL A 285 -18.31 -11.84 0.68
C VAL A 285 -17.63 -12.99 -0.09
N ILE A 286 -16.46 -13.46 0.33
CA ILE A 286 -15.80 -14.64 -0.26
C ILE A 286 -16.69 -15.88 -0.14
N VAL A 287 -17.25 -16.14 1.04
CA VAL A 287 -18.17 -17.28 1.25
C VAL A 287 -19.41 -17.17 0.38
N ALA A 288 -20.00 -15.98 0.28
CA ALA A 288 -21.16 -15.73 -0.59
C ALA A 288 -20.82 -15.96 -2.09
N ALA A 289 -19.61 -15.59 -2.52
CA ALA A 289 -19.15 -15.85 -3.89
C ALA A 289 -18.92 -17.36 -4.16
N SER A 290 -18.44 -18.10 -3.15
CA SER A 290 -18.21 -19.55 -3.24
C SER A 290 -19.50 -20.37 -3.37
N THR A 291 -20.65 -19.85 -2.93
CA THR A 291 -21.95 -20.54 -2.98
C THR A 291 -22.78 -20.20 -4.23
N SER A 292 -22.38 -19.19 -5.00
CA SER A 292 -23.05 -18.84 -6.25
C SER A 292 -22.76 -19.88 -7.34
N PRO A 293 -23.78 -20.52 -7.96
CA PRO A 293 -23.56 -21.47 -9.04
C PRO A 293 -22.81 -20.80 -10.20
N ARG A 294 -21.77 -21.49 -10.73
CA ARG A 294 -20.84 -21.03 -11.78
C ARG A 294 -21.49 -20.66 -13.14
N GLY A 295 -22.82 -20.51 -13.23
CA GLY A 295 -23.57 -20.35 -14.48
C GLY A 295 -24.34 -19.04 -14.65
N GLY A 296 -24.40 -18.16 -13.65
CA GLY A 296 -24.98 -16.83 -13.83
C GLY A 296 -24.01 -15.94 -14.58
N LYS A 297 -24.27 -15.65 -15.86
CA LYS A 297 -23.65 -14.51 -16.54
C LYS A 297 -23.99 -13.26 -15.71
N TRP A 298 -22.97 -12.68 -15.08
CA TRP A 298 -23.01 -11.35 -14.50
C TRP A 298 -22.81 -10.31 -15.60
#